data_AF-A0A2S7WB78-F1
#
_entry.id   AF-A0A2S7WB78-F1
#
_cell.length_a   1.000
_cell.length_b   1.000
_cell.length_c   1.000
_cell.angle_alpha   90.00
_cell.angle_beta   90.00
_cell.angle_gamma   90.00
#
_symmetry.space_group_name_H-M   'P 1'
#
loop_
_entity.id
_entity.type
_entity.pdbx_description
1 polymer ?
#
loop_
_entity_poly.entity_id
_entity_poly.type
_entity_poly.pdbx_seq_one_letter_code
_entity_poly.pdbx_strand_id
1 'polypeptide(L)'
;GVVLGIKTSDKVYNHTKASCDRLRGAEILTVQSVQLEGYNFLMQAIKQRSGVVEHAISFAVAKNNNDDNYSIQTNWYVNHYTKFNDMYNFQVWATNPEDTQKLVKDILANLQSFIPVTQNEKHRMPRTYAAKVSRVANHLVLKLRSDKGTIGGEIEMEEKYSETAGNIKQRYNPINAK
;
A
#
# COMPACT_ATOMS: atom_id res chain seq x y z
N GLY A 1 14.65 -6.55 10.76
CA GLY A 1 13.42 -5.97 10.17
C GLY A 1 12.77 -5.03 11.16
N VAL A 2 11.77 -4.28 10.71
CA VAL A 2 11.02 -3.30 11.51
C VAL A 2 9.52 -3.52 11.29
N VAL A 3 8.74 -3.35 12.36
CA VAL A 3 7.28 -3.39 12.34
C VAL A 3 6.77 -2.07 12.91
N LEU A 4 5.84 -1.44 12.18
CA LEU A 4 5.06 -0.30 12.65
C LEU A 4 3.60 -0.74 12.72
N GLY A 5 2.99 -0.62 13.91
CA GLY A 5 1.57 -0.87 14.15
C GLY A 5 0.88 0.40 14.64
N ILE A 6 -0.26 0.75 14.05
CA ILE A 6 -1.07 1.92 14.43
C ILE A 6 -2.53 1.51 14.57
N LYS A 7 -3.12 1.73 15.76
CA LYS A 7 -4.56 1.61 15.97
C LYS A 7 -5.27 2.90 15.55
N THR A 8 -6.33 2.78 14.77
CA THR A 8 -7.27 3.86 14.49
C THR A 8 -8.68 3.42 14.88
N SER A 9 -9.43 4.33 15.49
CA SER A 9 -10.84 4.15 15.83
C SER A 9 -11.70 5.02 14.92
N ASP A 10 -12.73 4.44 14.33
CA ASP A 10 -13.72 5.09 13.45
C ASP A 10 -13.13 5.83 12.22
N LYS A 11 -11.87 5.54 11.87
CA LYS A 11 -11.18 6.10 10.70
C LYS A 11 -10.29 5.03 10.06
N VAL A 12 -10.31 4.95 8.72
CA VAL A 12 -9.31 4.18 7.96
C VAL A 12 -8.02 4.98 7.98
N TYR A 13 -6.94 4.37 8.48
CA TYR A 13 -5.63 4.97 8.35
C TYR A 13 -5.25 5.02 6.88
N ASN A 14 -4.94 6.22 6.39
CA ASN A 14 -4.52 6.37 5.01
C ASN A 14 -3.07 5.90 4.85
N HIS A 15 -2.88 4.63 4.48
CA HIS A 15 -1.58 4.03 4.16
C HIS A 15 -0.82 4.76 3.04
N THR A 16 -1.51 5.61 2.27
CA THR A 16 -0.88 6.50 1.28
C THR A 16 0.08 7.48 1.96
N LYS A 17 -0.14 7.88 3.23
CA LYS A 17 0.76 8.82 3.92
C LYS A 17 2.13 8.19 4.22
N ALA A 18 2.18 6.93 4.62
CA ALA A 18 3.42 6.22 4.88
C ALA A 18 4.11 5.69 3.62
N SER A 19 3.34 5.34 2.59
CA SER A 19 3.89 5.02 1.26
C SER A 19 4.44 6.29 0.58
N CYS A 20 3.74 7.43 0.64
CA CYS A 20 4.21 8.71 0.07
C CYS A 20 5.45 9.28 0.77
N ASP A 21 5.53 9.19 2.11
CA ASP A 21 6.71 9.69 2.84
C ASP A 21 7.96 8.86 2.52
N ARG A 22 7.78 7.55 2.29
CA ARG A 22 8.85 6.63 1.87
C ARG A 22 9.18 6.72 0.39
N LEU A 23 8.26 7.17 -0.46
CA LEU A 23 8.51 7.38 -1.89
C LEU A 23 9.23 8.70 -2.21
N ARG A 24 9.65 9.47 -1.20
CA ARG A 24 10.45 10.69 -1.42
C ARG A 24 11.85 10.35 -1.95
N GLY A 25 11.92 10.08 -3.24
CA GLY A 25 13.12 9.66 -3.95
C GLY A 25 13.31 8.13 -4.04
N ALA A 26 12.49 7.33 -3.35
CA ALA A 26 12.49 5.88 -3.49
C ALA A 26 11.68 5.42 -4.72
N GLU A 27 11.93 4.19 -5.15
CA GLU A 27 11.32 3.59 -6.33
C GLU A 27 10.78 2.20 -6.00
N ILE A 28 9.50 1.96 -6.30
CA ILE A 28 8.93 0.62 -6.27
C ILE A 28 9.48 -0.14 -7.47
N LEU A 29 10.31 -1.14 -7.19
CA LEU A 29 10.86 -2.03 -8.19
C LEU A 29 9.81 -3.05 -8.63
N THR A 30 9.12 -3.67 -7.66
CA THR A 30 8.10 -4.68 -7.93
C THR A 30 7.02 -4.64 -6.86
N VAL A 31 5.82 -5.08 -7.25
CA VAL A 31 4.72 -5.44 -6.36
C VAL A 31 4.38 -6.88 -6.70
N GLN A 32 4.22 -7.73 -5.71
CA GLN A 32 3.87 -9.13 -5.91
C GLN A 32 2.89 -9.60 -4.83
N SER A 33 2.02 -10.54 -5.21
CA SER A 33 1.18 -11.25 -4.25
C SER A 33 2.00 -12.33 -3.57
N VAL A 34 1.86 -12.48 -2.26
CA VAL A 34 2.46 -13.56 -1.47
C VAL A 34 1.39 -14.19 -0.59
N GLN A 35 1.43 -15.51 -0.41
CA GLN A 35 0.54 -16.23 0.48
C GLN A 35 1.27 -16.61 1.76
N LEU A 36 0.75 -16.18 2.91
CA LEU A 36 1.33 -16.44 4.23
C LEU A 36 0.23 -17.01 5.14
N GLU A 37 0.44 -18.21 5.67
CA GLU A 37 -0.51 -18.90 6.56
C GLU A 37 -1.94 -18.99 6.00
N GLY A 38 -2.07 -19.15 4.67
CA GLY A 38 -3.36 -19.22 3.97
C GLY A 38 -3.98 -17.87 3.59
N TYR A 39 -3.39 -16.74 3.99
CA TYR A 39 -3.86 -15.39 3.65
C TYR A 39 -2.99 -14.75 2.57
N ASN A 40 -3.58 -13.88 1.75
CA ASN A 40 -2.93 -13.19 0.65
C ASN A 40 -2.45 -11.80 1.07
N PHE A 41 -1.22 -11.43 0.71
CA PHE A 41 -0.63 -10.13 1.00
C PHE A 41 0.01 -9.53 -0.25
N LEU A 42 0.21 -8.21 -0.24
CA LEU A 42 1.01 -7.51 -1.24
C LEU A 42 2.39 -7.18 -0.65
N MET A 43 3.42 -7.75 -1.24
CA MET A 43 4.80 -7.40 -0.94
C MET A 43 5.36 -6.47 -2.02
N GLN A 44 6.05 -5.44 -1.59
CA GLN A 44 6.69 -4.44 -2.44
C GLN A 44 8.20 -4.48 -2.25
N ALA A 45 8.96 -4.53 -3.35
CA ALA A 45 10.39 -4.25 -3.30
C ALA A 45 10.60 -2.76 -3.59
N ILE A 46 11.14 -2.02 -2.63
CA ILE A 46 11.31 -0.57 -2.67
C ILE A 46 12.80 -0.26 -2.61
N LYS A 47 13.33 0.36 -3.66
CA LYS A 47 14.69 0.88 -3.67
C LYS A 47 14.71 2.27 -3.05
N GLN A 48 15.33 2.38 -1.89
CA GLN A 48 15.54 3.65 -1.20
C GLN A 48 16.53 4.53 -1.97
N ARG A 49 16.54 5.83 -1.65
CA ARG A 49 17.50 6.80 -2.24
C ARG A 49 18.96 6.39 -2.01
N SER A 50 19.25 5.72 -0.90
CA SER A 50 20.58 5.18 -0.59
C SER A 50 21.01 4.04 -1.52
N GLY A 51 20.09 3.48 -2.32
CA GLY A 51 20.31 2.31 -3.15
C GLY A 51 19.94 0.99 -2.47
N VAL A 52 19.71 0.99 -1.16
CA VAL A 52 19.25 -0.19 -0.39
C VAL A 52 17.85 -0.58 -0.87
N VAL A 53 17.63 -1.89 -1.05
CA VAL A 53 16.31 -2.44 -1.36
C VAL A 53 15.69 -2.96 -0.08
N GLU A 54 14.47 -2.52 0.19
CA GLU A 54 13.64 -3.00 1.29
C GLU A 54 12.42 -3.72 0.73
N HIS A 55 12.03 -4.79 1.42
CA HIS A 55 10.84 -5.57 1.12
C HIS A 55 9.78 -5.23 2.15
N ALA A 56 8.67 -4.62 1.70
CA ALA A 56 7.62 -4.12 2.57
C ALA A 56 6.29 -4.85 2.33
N ILE A 57 5.60 -5.20 3.41
CA ILE A 57 4.21 -5.66 3.40
C ILE A 57 3.39 -4.69 4.26
N SER A 58 2.27 -4.22 3.70
CA SER A 58 1.33 -3.35 4.39
C SER A 58 -0.05 -4.00 4.39
N PHE A 59 -0.71 -4.01 5.55
CA PHE A 59 -2.04 -4.57 5.71
C PHE A 59 -2.75 -3.93 6.90
N ALA A 60 -4.07 -4.08 6.97
CA ALA A 60 -4.87 -3.74 8.13
C ALA A 60 -5.57 -4.99 8.68
N VAL A 61 -5.83 -4.96 9.98
CA VAL A 61 -6.62 -5.94 10.69
C VAL A 61 -7.77 -5.19 11.33
N ALA A 62 -8.98 -5.61 11.04
CA ALA A 62 -10.18 -4.88 11.39
C ALA A 62 -11.08 -5.74 12.29
N LYS A 63 -11.80 -5.09 13.21
CA LYS A 63 -12.75 -5.74 14.12
C LYS A 63 -13.86 -4.75 14.51
N ASN A 64 -15.11 -5.19 14.49
CA ASN A 64 -16.22 -4.49 15.15
C ASN A 64 -16.41 -5.02 16.57
N ASN A 65 -17.16 -4.28 17.40
CA ASN A 65 -17.32 -4.62 18.81
C ASN A 65 -17.87 -6.03 19.04
N ASN A 66 -18.74 -6.51 18.14
CA ASN A 66 -19.42 -7.80 18.25
C ASN A 66 -18.86 -8.87 17.29
N ASP A 67 -17.74 -8.60 16.61
CA ASP A 67 -17.15 -9.61 15.74
C ASP A 67 -16.38 -10.64 16.57
N ASP A 68 -16.63 -11.93 16.30
CA ASP A 68 -15.92 -13.05 16.92
C ASP A 68 -14.56 -13.34 16.24
N ASN A 69 -14.23 -12.59 15.19
CA ASN A 69 -13.01 -12.77 14.43
C ASN A 69 -12.39 -11.43 14.01
N TYR A 70 -11.07 -11.45 13.78
CA TYR A 70 -10.40 -10.41 13.04
C TYR A 70 -10.62 -10.58 11.52
N SER A 71 -10.63 -9.46 10.80
CA SER A 71 -10.69 -9.42 9.34
C SER A 71 -9.44 -8.73 8.78
N ILE A 72 -8.61 -9.48 8.05
CA ILE A 72 -7.44 -8.96 7.35
C ILE A 72 -7.87 -8.26 6.07
N GLN A 73 -7.28 -7.10 5.83
CA GLN A 73 -7.39 -6.34 4.59
C GLN A 73 -6.00 -5.95 4.05
N THR A 74 -5.75 -6.18 2.77
CA THR A 74 -4.44 -6.04 2.09
C THR A 74 -4.55 -5.23 0.81
N ASN A 75 -5.63 -4.47 0.66
CA ASN A 75 -5.88 -3.68 -0.54
C ASN A 75 -4.74 -2.70 -0.84
N TRP A 76 -4.39 -2.60 -2.12
CA TRP A 76 -3.45 -1.60 -2.62
C TRP A 76 -3.98 -0.17 -2.44
N TYR A 77 -5.25 0.04 -2.77
CA TYR A 77 -5.87 1.36 -2.72
C TYR A 77 -6.65 1.54 -1.42
N VAL A 78 -6.35 2.62 -0.70
CA VAL A 78 -6.96 2.92 0.61
C VAL A 78 -8.49 2.97 0.56
N ASN A 79 -9.08 3.46 -0.53
CA ASN A 79 -10.53 3.57 -0.65
C ASN A 79 -11.23 2.23 -0.87
N HIS A 80 -10.48 1.14 -1.08
CA HIS A 80 -11.05 -0.22 -1.10
C HIS A 80 -11.10 -0.86 0.28
N TYR A 81 -10.57 -0.22 1.33
CA TYR A 81 -10.71 -0.73 2.69
C TYR A 81 -12.14 -0.54 3.19
N THR A 82 -12.70 -1.62 3.73
CA THR A 82 -13.93 -1.58 4.51
C THR A 82 -13.62 -1.04 5.89
N LYS A 83 -14.42 -0.05 6.34
CA LYS A 83 -14.27 0.58 7.65
C LYS A 83 -14.88 -0.31 8.73
N PHE A 84 -14.17 -0.43 9.85
CA PHE A 84 -14.63 -1.10 11.08
C PHE A 84 -14.43 -0.15 12.26
N ASN A 85 -15.02 -0.47 13.42
CA ASN A 85 -14.83 0.30 14.65
C ASN A 85 -13.36 0.39 15.04
N ASP A 86 -12.68 -0.76 15.09
CA ASP A 86 -11.26 -0.86 15.37
C ASP A 86 -10.50 -1.31 14.12
N MET A 87 -9.49 -0.54 13.74
CA MET A 87 -8.56 -0.88 12.67
C MET A 87 -7.12 -0.81 13.17
N TYR A 88 -6.37 -1.89 13.00
CA TYR A 88 -4.96 -2.02 13.30
C TYR A 88 -4.19 -2.06 12.00
N ASN A 89 -3.36 -1.06 11.77
CA ASN A 89 -2.67 -0.84 10.49
C ASN A 89 -1.21 -1.21 10.67
N PHE A 90 -0.74 -2.19 9.90
CA PHE A 90 0.61 -2.71 9.98
C PHE A 90 1.42 -2.33 8.74
N GLN A 91 2.68 -1.97 8.98
CA GLN A 91 3.71 -1.85 7.96
C GLN A 91 4.93 -2.60 8.45
N VAL A 92 5.33 -3.60 7.66
CA VAL A 92 6.43 -4.50 8.00
C VAL A 92 7.45 -4.41 6.90
N TRP A 93 8.73 -4.22 7.25
CA TRP A 93 9.79 -4.20 6.25
C TRP A 93 11.13 -4.70 6.77
N ALA A 94 11.93 -5.25 5.86
CA ALA A 94 13.30 -5.68 6.08
C ALA A 94 14.07 -5.62 4.76
N THR A 95 15.40 -5.75 4.82
CA THR A 95 16.26 -5.85 3.65
C THR A 95 16.23 -7.24 3.00
N ASN A 96 15.79 -8.27 3.74
CA ASN A 96 15.57 -9.62 3.23
C ASN A 96 14.05 -9.90 3.16
N PRO A 97 13.52 -10.38 2.01
CA PRO A 97 12.11 -10.72 1.88
C PRO A 97 11.63 -11.81 2.85
N GLU A 98 12.48 -12.79 3.19
CA GLU A 98 12.11 -13.87 4.13
C GLU A 98 11.90 -13.33 5.54
N ASP A 99 12.75 -12.41 5.98
CA ASP A 99 12.59 -11.75 7.28
C ASP A 99 11.29 -10.93 7.35
N THR A 100 10.94 -10.22 6.26
CA THR A 100 9.67 -9.50 6.18
C THR A 100 8.49 -10.47 6.31
N GLN A 101 8.53 -11.61 5.61
CA GLN A 101 7.47 -12.62 5.69
C GLN A 101 7.37 -13.22 7.09
N LYS A 102 8.50 -13.55 7.72
CA LYS A 102 8.55 -14.08 9.08
C LYS A 102 7.89 -13.11 10.07
N LEU A 103 8.22 -11.82 10.00
CA LEU A 103 7.60 -10.81 10.86
C LEU A 103 6.08 -10.73 10.68
N VAL A 104 5.58 -10.86 9.44
CA VAL A 104 4.13 -10.93 9.20
C VAL A 104 3.53 -12.19 9.80
N LYS A 105 4.18 -13.35 9.66
CA LYS A 105 3.73 -14.62 10.28
C LYS A 105 3.68 -14.52 11.80
N ASP A 106 4.67 -13.89 12.42
CA ASP A 106 4.69 -13.68 13.87
C ASP A 106 3.51 -12.80 14.33
N ILE A 107 3.17 -11.76 13.55
CA ILE A 107 1.98 -10.93 13.79
C ILE A 107 0.69 -11.76 13.66
N LEU A 108 0.58 -12.60 12.63
CA LEU A 108 -0.58 -13.47 12.42
C LEU A 108 -0.76 -14.47 13.56
N ALA A 109 0.31 -15.12 13.99
CA ALA A 109 0.30 -16.05 15.12
C ALA A 109 -0.14 -15.33 16.40
N ASN A 110 0.34 -14.09 16.63
CA ASN A 110 -0.09 -13.29 17.76
C ASN A 110 -1.59 -12.97 17.70
N LEU A 111 -2.10 -12.52 16.55
CA LEU A 111 -3.53 -12.22 16.38
C LEU A 111 -4.41 -13.46 16.60
N GLN A 112 -4.03 -14.60 16.02
CA GLN A 112 -4.74 -15.86 16.15
C GLN A 112 -4.75 -16.40 17.59
N SER A 113 -3.80 -16.00 18.44
CA SER A 113 -3.78 -16.36 19.86
C SER A 113 -4.88 -15.67 20.68
N PHE A 114 -5.48 -14.59 20.18
CA PHE A 114 -6.58 -13.88 20.84
C PHE A 114 -7.95 -14.35 20.33
N ILE A 115 -8.18 -14.24 19.02
CA ILE A 115 -9.43 -14.69 18.35
C ILE A 115 -9.12 -15.13 16.91
N PRO A 116 -10.01 -15.91 16.26
CA PRO A 116 -9.82 -16.33 14.87
C PRO A 116 -9.57 -15.17 13.90
N VAL A 117 -8.81 -15.43 12.85
CA VAL A 117 -8.47 -14.44 11.81
C VAL A 117 -9.00 -14.91 10.46
N THR A 118 -9.63 -14.02 9.71
CA THR A 118 -10.21 -14.30 8.38
C THR A 118 -9.74 -13.26 7.36
N GLN A 119 -9.79 -13.61 6.08
CA GLN A 119 -9.61 -12.66 4.98
C GLN A 119 -10.76 -12.84 3.99
N ASN A 120 -11.77 -11.99 4.12
CA ASN A 120 -12.97 -12.04 3.26
C ASN A 120 -12.85 -11.11 2.04
N GLU A 121 -11.88 -10.20 2.05
CA GLU A 121 -11.68 -9.29 0.93
C GLU A 121 -11.22 -10.03 -0.32
N LYS A 122 -11.63 -9.52 -1.47
CA LYS A 122 -11.11 -9.99 -2.75
C LYS A 122 -9.77 -9.33 -3.00
N HIS A 123 -8.68 -10.08 -2.88
CA HIS A 123 -7.32 -9.60 -3.13
C HIS A 123 -7.20 -8.98 -4.53
N ARG A 124 -6.73 -7.73 -4.59
CA ARG A 124 -6.59 -6.96 -5.85
C ARG A 124 -5.16 -6.43 -5.98
N MET A 125 -4.44 -6.99 -6.95
CA MET A 125 -3.15 -6.46 -7.37
C MET A 125 -3.33 -5.27 -8.33
N PRO A 126 -2.56 -4.17 -8.18
CA PRO A 126 -2.64 -3.05 -9.11
C PRO A 126 -2.05 -3.46 -10.48
N ARG A 127 -2.85 -3.27 -11.54
CA ARG A 127 -2.36 -3.48 -12.92
C ARG A 127 -1.38 -2.39 -13.38
N THR A 128 -1.62 -1.17 -12.92
CA THR A 128 -0.79 0.00 -13.21
C THR A 128 -0.62 0.80 -11.93
N TYR A 129 0.60 1.22 -11.64
CA TYR A 129 0.90 2.03 -10.46
C TYR A 129 2.04 3.02 -10.73
N ALA A 130 2.07 4.10 -9.96
CA ALA A 130 3.19 5.02 -9.93
C ALA A 130 4.35 4.36 -9.16
N ALA A 131 5.41 3.96 -9.88
CA ALA A 131 6.59 3.34 -9.32
C ALA A 131 7.54 4.37 -8.67
N LYS A 132 7.55 5.61 -9.17
CA LYS A 132 8.36 6.70 -8.61
C LYS A 132 7.69 8.04 -8.88
N VAL A 133 7.75 8.91 -7.88
CA VAL A 133 7.35 10.32 -8.01
C VAL A 133 8.55 11.17 -7.66
N SER A 134 8.89 12.13 -8.52
CA SER A 134 9.99 13.06 -8.28
C SER A 134 9.65 14.45 -8.77
N ARG A 135 10.33 15.46 -8.23
CA ARG A 135 10.18 16.85 -8.67
C ARG A 135 11.51 17.32 -9.24
N VAL A 136 11.49 17.82 -10.47
CA VAL A 136 12.64 18.39 -11.16
C VAL A 136 12.27 19.82 -11.54
N ALA A 137 12.88 20.80 -10.87
CA ALA A 137 12.46 22.20 -10.94
C ALA A 137 10.93 22.34 -10.73
N ASN A 138 10.22 22.84 -11.74
CA ASN A 138 8.78 23.09 -11.68
C ASN A 138 7.94 21.90 -12.15
N HIS A 139 8.57 20.77 -12.52
CA HIS A 139 7.92 19.63 -13.13
C HIS A 139 7.77 18.49 -12.11
N LEU A 140 6.57 17.91 -12.06
CA LEU A 140 6.32 16.62 -11.42
C LEU A 140 6.59 15.52 -12.43
N VAL A 141 7.53 14.63 -12.12
CA VAL A 141 7.93 13.51 -12.98
C VAL A 141 7.44 12.21 -12.33
N LEU A 142 6.55 11.52 -13.05
CA LEU A 142 5.97 10.24 -12.64
C LEU A 142 6.58 9.11 -13.48
N LYS A 143 7.12 8.08 -12.81
CA LYS A 143 7.43 6.80 -13.44
C LYS A 143 6.24 5.88 -13.21
N LEU A 144 5.55 5.51 -14.28
CA LEU A 144 4.47 4.52 -14.22
C LEU A 144 5.00 3.14 -14.59
N ARG A 145 4.45 2.11 -13.97
CA ARG A 145 4.73 0.71 -14.29
C ARG A 145 3.42 -0.04 -14.43
N SER A 146 3.37 -0.96 -15.39
CA SER A 146 2.25 -1.88 -15.58
C SER A 146 2.72 -3.32 -15.62
N ASP A 147 1.90 -4.23 -15.10
CA ASP A 147 2.12 -5.68 -15.10
C ASP A 147 1.78 -6.34 -16.45
N LYS A 148 1.00 -5.66 -17.30
CA LYS A 148 0.73 -6.05 -18.68
C LYS A 148 1.42 -5.08 -19.62
N GLY A 149 2.02 -5.60 -20.70
CA GLY A 149 2.51 -4.78 -21.80
C GLY A 149 1.39 -3.84 -22.25
N THR A 150 1.46 -2.58 -21.87
CA THR A 150 0.39 -1.62 -22.09
C THR A 150 0.65 -0.97 -23.44
N ILE A 151 -0.31 -1.07 -24.35
CA ILE A 151 -0.23 -0.60 -25.75
C ILE A 151 -0.68 0.87 -25.86
N GLY A 152 -0.76 1.61 -24.75
CA GLY A 152 -1.27 2.98 -24.65
C GLY A 152 -2.09 3.18 -23.37
N GLY A 153 -2.30 4.44 -22.97
CA GLY A 153 -3.12 4.76 -21.80
C GLY A 153 -3.37 6.26 -21.65
N GLU A 154 -4.17 6.65 -20.66
CA GLU A 154 -4.46 8.05 -20.35
C GLU A 154 -4.13 8.32 -18.88
N ILE A 155 -3.57 9.50 -18.59
CA ILE A 155 -3.38 9.98 -17.22
C ILE A 155 -4.30 11.16 -17.01
N GLU A 156 -5.23 11.02 -16.08
CA GLU A 156 -5.99 12.13 -15.51
C GLU A 156 -5.48 12.42 -14.10
N MET A 157 -5.32 13.71 -13.78
CA MET A 157 -4.85 14.18 -12.48
C MET A 157 -5.71 15.35 -12.03
N GLU A 158 -6.28 15.22 -10.84
CA GLU A 158 -6.87 16.33 -10.11
C GLU A 158 -5.84 16.92 -9.14
N GLU A 159 -5.48 18.19 -9.37
CA GLU A 159 -4.53 18.95 -8.58
C GLU A 159 -5.28 19.92 -7.66
N LYS A 160 -5.10 19.77 -6.35
CA LYS A 160 -5.50 20.77 -5.34
C LYS A 160 -4.26 21.56 -4.90
N TYR A 161 -4.40 22.89 -4.91
CA TYR A 161 -3.28 23.79 -4.60
C TYR A 161 -2.89 23.80 -3.12
N SER A 162 -3.85 23.59 -2.22
CA SER A 162 -3.65 23.40 -0.78
C SER A 162 -4.80 22.60 -0.17
N GLU A 163 -4.64 22.13 1.07
CA GLU A 163 -5.68 21.42 1.83
C GLU A 163 -6.93 22.27 2.08
N THR A 164 -6.80 23.60 2.02
CA THR A 164 -7.88 24.58 2.23
C THR A 164 -8.41 25.21 0.94
N ALA A 165 -7.74 24.98 -0.20
CA ALA A 165 -8.15 25.56 -1.47
C ALA A 165 -9.38 24.84 -2.03
N GLY A 166 -10.43 25.61 -2.36
CA GLY A 166 -11.61 25.10 -3.05
C GLY A 166 -11.40 24.84 -4.55
N ASN A 167 -10.29 25.34 -5.12
CA ASN A 167 -10.03 25.25 -6.55
C ASN A 167 -9.34 23.92 -6.89
N ILE A 168 -9.98 23.14 -7.76
CA ILE A 168 -9.47 21.88 -8.31
C ILE A 168 -9.06 22.15 -9.77
N LYS A 169 -7.82 21.80 -10.12
CA LYS A 169 -7.35 21.85 -11.50
C LYS A 169 -7.26 20.45 -12.06
N GLN A 170 -7.90 20.20 -13.20
CA GLN A 170 -7.77 18.92 -13.90
C GLN A 170 -6.65 19.00 -14.94
N ARG A 171 -5.84 17.94 -15.03
CA ARG A 171 -4.82 17.76 -16.05
C ARG A 171 -5.05 16.41 -16.71
N TYR A 172 -5.07 16.42 -18.03
CA TYR A 172 -5.18 15.22 -18.84
C TYR A 172 -3.97 15.14 -19.75
N ASN A 173 -3.30 13.99 -19.76
CA ASN A 173 -2.20 13.71 -20.67
C ASN A 173 -2.39 12.32 -21.30
N PRO A 174 -2.61 12.22 -22.62
CA PRO A 174 -2.64 10.92 -23.29
C PRO A 174 -1.22 10.34 -23.35
N ILE A 175 -1.08 9.06 -23.03
CA ILE A 175 0.13 8.28 -23.22
C ILE A 175 -0.04 7.45 -24.49
N ASN A 176 0.52 7.94 -25.59
CA ASN A 176 0.59 7.16 -26.82
C ASN A 176 1.64 6.04 -26.63
N ALA A 177 1.31 4.81 -27.04
CA ALA A 177 2.33 3.78 -27.17
C ALA A 177 3.40 4.22 -28.18
N LYS A 178 4.63 3.84 -27.88
CA LYS A 178 5.67 3.75 -28.90
C LYS A 178 5.58 2.41 -29.61
#